data_AF-A0A401JGY8-F1
#
_entry.id   AF-A0A401JGY8-F1
#
_cell.length_a   1.000
_cell.length_b   1.000
_cell.length_c   1.000
_cell.angle_alpha   90.00
_cell.angle_beta   90.00
_cell.angle_gamma   90.00
#
_symmetry.space_group_name_H-M   'P 1'
#
loop_
_entity.id
_entity.type
_entity.pdbx_description
1 polymer ?
#
loop_
_entity_poly.entity_id
_entity_poly.type
_entity_poly.pdbx_seq_one_letter_code
_entity_poly.pdbx_strand_id
1 'polypeptide(L)' 'MPELESAVGVSQATISRNVAKLGDGVTFKEKGAGLVEAYEDPKYRRRKLVKLTPKGRRVVDELYILLNS' A
#
# COMPACT_ATOMS: atom_id res chain seq x y z
N MET A 1 4.27 -2.32 9.88
CA MET A 1 3.13 -1.45 9.54
C MET A 1 1.97 -1.81 10.46
N PRO A 2 2.08 -1.51 11.76
CA PRO A 2 1.13 -2.01 12.76
C PRO A 2 -0.30 -1.55 12.52
N GLU A 3 -0.46 -0.32 12.04
CA GLU A 3 -1.79 0.29 11.87
C GLU A 3 -2.58 -0.37 10.73
N LEU A 4 -1.87 -0.83 9.68
CA LEU A 4 -2.46 -1.62 8.61
C LEU A 4 -2.90 -3.00 9.12
N GLU A 5 -2.13 -3.63 10.00
CA GLU A 5 -2.54 -4.92 10.58
C GLU A 5 -3.79 -4.78 11.44
N SER A 6 -3.88 -3.72 12.25
CA SER A 6 -5.10 -3.40 12.98
C SER A 6 -6.29 -3.09 12.07
N ALA A 7 -6.06 -2.44 10.93
CA ALA A 7 -7.14 -2.04 10.02
C ALA A 7 -7.66 -3.17 9.12
N VAL A 8 -6.77 -4.02 8.60
CA VAL A 8 -7.14 -5.07 7.61
C VAL A 8 -7.24 -6.47 8.22
N GLY A 9 -6.74 -6.68 9.44
CA GLY A 9 -6.86 -7.96 10.14
C GLY A 9 -6.01 -9.10 9.56
N VAL A 10 -4.94 -8.79 8.84
CA VAL A 10 -4.01 -9.78 8.24
C VAL A 10 -2.59 -9.55 8.74
N SER A 11 -1.78 -10.62 8.73
CA SER A 11 -0.42 -10.58 9.29
C SER A 11 0.50 -9.56 8.60
N GLN A 12 1.48 -9.04 9.35
CA GLN A 12 2.53 -8.17 8.80
C GLN A 12 3.21 -8.73 7.53
N ALA A 13 3.44 -10.04 7.47
CA ALA A 13 4.06 -10.68 6.31
C ALA A 13 3.16 -10.56 5.07
N THR A 14 1.85 -10.74 5.23
CA THR A 14 0.86 -10.55 4.15
C THR A 14 0.78 -9.09 3.74
N ILE A 15 0.77 -8.16 4.70
CA ILE A 15 0.79 -6.72 4.42
C ILE A 15 2.02 -6.34 3.60
N SER A 16 3.21 -6.76 4.03
CA SER A 16 4.46 -6.45 3.34
C SER A 16 4.44 -6.91 1.88
N ARG A 17 3.99 -8.16 1.64
CA ARG A 17 3.86 -8.69 0.27
C ARG A 17 2.87 -7.89 -0.59
N ASN A 18 1.73 -7.50 -0.03
CA ASN A 18 0.74 -6.71 -0.75
C ASN A 18 1.24 -5.29 -1.04
N VAL A 19 1.90 -4.64 -0.08
CA VAL A 19 2.51 -3.33 -0.27
C VAL A 19 3.58 -3.37 -1.37
N ALA A 20 4.39 -4.41 -1.42
CA ALA A 20 5.37 -4.58 -2.50
C ALA A 20 4.70 -4.76 -3.87
N LYS A 21 3.67 -5.61 -3.98
CA LYS A 21 2.94 -5.84 -5.24
C LYS A 21 2.17 -4.62 -5.72
N LEU A 22 1.53 -3.90 -4.79
CA LEU A 22 0.72 -2.72 -5.09
C LEU A 22 1.58 -1.46 -5.29
N GLY A 23 2.78 -1.41 -4.71
CA GLY A 23 3.70 -0.28 -4.83
C GLY A 23 4.70 -0.46 -5.97
N ASP A 24 5.98 -0.24 -5.68
CA ASP A 24 7.04 -0.22 -6.70
C ASP A 24 7.54 -1.61 -7.11
N GLY A 25 7.19 -2.65 -6.36
CA GLY A 25 7.71 -4.00 -6.55
C GLY A 25 8.72 -4.42 -5.49
N VAL A 26 9.10 -5.70 -5.53
CA VAL A 26 10.18 -6.25 -4.67
C VAL A 26 11.55 -6.02 -5.32
N THR A 27 11.61 -6.07 -6.64
CA THR A 27 12.85 -5.91 -7.42
C THR A 27 12.60 -5.05 -8.65
N PHE A 28 13.68 -4.54 -9.27
CA PHE A 28 13.59 -3.79 -10.53
C PHE A 28 12.92 -4.60 -11.67
N LYS A 29 13.06 -5.93 -11.65
CA LYS A 29 12.44 -6.83 -12.65
C LYS A 29 10.97 -7.12 -12.36
N GLU A 30 10.56 -7.00 -11.09
CA GLU A 30 9.19 -7.23 -10.64
C GLU A 30 8.54 -5.92 -10.27
N LYS A 31 8.28 -5.08 -11.29
CA LYS A 31 7.64 -3.78 -11.08
C LYS A 31 6.22 -3.98 -10.55
N GLY A 32 5.93 -3.36 -9.41
CA GLY A 32 4.60 -3.37 -8.81
C GLY A 32 3.62 -2.46 -9.55
N ALA A 33 2.38 -2.41 -9.06
CA ALA A 33 1.29 -1.68 -9.70
C ALA A 33 1.40 -0.14 -9.58
N GLY A 34 2.25 0.38 -8.69
CA GLY A 34 2.46 1.81 -8.46
C GLY A 34 1.25 2.54 -7.85
N LEU A 35 0.39 1.81 -7.11
CA LEU A 35 -0.83 2.31 -6.48
C LEU A 35 -0.59 2.84 -5.06
N VAL A 36 0.38 2.28 -4.34
CA VAL A 36 0.77 2.73 -3.00
C VAL A 36 2.26 3.02 -2.94
N GLU A 37 2.68 3.86 -2.00
CA GLU A 37 4.09 4.07 -1.69
C GLU A 37 4.32 3.86 -0.19
N ALA A 38 5.39 3.13 0.14
CA ALA A 38 5.83 2.91 1.52
C ALA A 38 6.99 3.83 1.84
N TYR A 39 6.91 4.55 2.96
CA TYR A 39 7.91 5.54 3.36
C TYR A 39 8.20 5.45 4.86
N GLU A 40 9.33 6.02 5.28
CA GLU A 40 9.70 6.08 6.70
C GLU A 40 8.93 7.20 7.40
N ASP A 41 8.45 6.91 8.61
CA ASP A 41 7.91 7.94 9.48
C ASP A 41 9.02 8.95 9.84
N PRO A 42 8.87 10.25 9.51
CA PRO A 42 9.89 11.26 9.81
C PRO A 42 10.20 11.37 11.31
N LYS A 43 9.22 11.10 12.18
CA LYS A 43 9.36 11.15 13.63
C LYS A 43 9.94 9.85 14.20
N TYR A 44 9.66 8.71 13.55
CA TYR A 44 10.06 7.39 14.01
C TYR A 44 10.58 6.51 12.85
N ARG A 45 11.81 6.74 12.37
CA ARG A 45 12.38 6.07 11.18
C ARG A 45 12.24 4.55 11.09
N ARG A 46 12.21 3.83 12.23
CA ARG A 46 11.99 2.37 12.25
C ARG A 46 10.57 1.95 11.83
N ARG A 47 9.62 2.88 11.81
CA ARG A 47 8.23 2.66 11.41
C ARG A 47 8.07 2.98 9.92
N LYS A 48 7.50 2.03 9.18
CA LYS A 48 7.05 2.22 7.81
C LYS A 48 5.57 2.61 7.79
N LEU A 49 5.27 3.66 7.05
CA LEU A 49 3.93 4.13 6.72
C LEU A 49 3.64 3.85 5.24
N VAL A 50 2.36 3.81 4.87
CA VAL A 50 1.93 3.58 3.49
C VAL A 50 0.86 4.60 3.13
N LYS A 51 0.95 5.19 1.94
CA LYS A 51 -0.07 6.09 1.39
C LYS A 51 -0.39 5.71 -0.05
N LEU A 52 -1.57 6.14 -0.52
CA LEU A 52 -1.94 6.04 -1.93
C LEU A 52 -1.08 6.99 -2.76
N THR A 53 -0.64 6.53 -3.92
CA THR A 53 -0.12 7.41 -4.96
C THR A 53 -1.28 8.14 -5.66
N PRO A 54 -1.01 9.16 -6.50
CA PRO A 54 -2.05 9.76 -7.34
C PRO A 54 -2.74 8.72 -8.25
N LYS A 55 -2.01 7.72 -8.73
CA LYS A 55 -2.58 6.60 -9.51
C LYS A 55 -3.48 5.73 -8.64
N GLY A 56 -3.03 5.37 -7.43
CA GLY A 56 -3.81 4.58 -6.50
C GLY A 56 -5.12 5.25 -6.08
N ARG A 57 -5.10 6.57 -5.85
CA ARG A 57 -6.32 7.33 -5.51
C ARG A 57 -7.38 7.22 -6.61
N ARG A 58 -7.01 7.39 -7.87
CA ARG A 58 -7.94 7.23 -9.01
C ARG A 58 -8.57 5.83 -9.06
N VAL A 59 -7.75 4.79 -8.86
CA VAL A 59 -8.25 3.40 -8.85
C VAL A 59 -9.22 3.17 -7.70
N VAL A 60 -8.95 3.70 -6.51
CA VAL A 60 -9.88 3.60 -5.37
C VAL A 60 -11.20 4.32 -5.68
N ASP A 61 -11.14 5.50 -6.29
CA ASP A 61 -12.34 6.25 -6.67
C ASP A 61 -13.19 5.48 -7.70
N GLU A 62 -12.55 4.90 -8.73
CA GLU A 62 -13.21 4.05 -9.74
C GLU A 62 -13.82 2.78 -9.12
N LEU A 63 -13.10 2.11 -8.22
CA LEU A 63 -13.59 0.95 -7.49
C LEU A 63 -14.78 1.30 -6.60
N TYR A 64 -14.74 2.45 -5.93
CA TYR A 64 -15.84 2.91 -5.10
C TYR A 64 -17.10 3.15 -5.92
N ILE A 65 -16.96 3.76 -7.10
CA ILE A 65 -18.09 3.94 -8.04
C ILE A 65 -18.65 2.58 -8.45
N LEU A 66 -17.80 1.63 -8.85
CA LEU A 66 -18.23 0.30 -9.31
C LEU A 66 -18.93 -0.52 -8.21
N LEU A 67 -18.47 -0.43 -6.97
CA LEU A 67 -19.00 -1.21 -5.85
C LEU A 67 -20.29 -0.63 -5.25
N ASN A 68 -20.59 0.65 -5.53
CA ASN A 68 -21.76 1.35 -5.00
C ASN A 68 -22.74 1.81 -6.11
N SER A 69 -22.55 1.34 -7.35
CA SER A 69 -23.48 1.50 -8.47
C SER A 69 -24.49 0.36 -8.51
#